data_AF-A0A549T1K8-F1
#
_entry.id   AF-A0A549T1K8-F1
#
_cell.length_a   1.000
_cell.length_b   1.000
_cell.length_c   1.000
_cell.angle_alpha   90.00
_cell.angle_beta   90.00
_cell.angle_gamma   90.00
#
_symmetry.space_group_name_H-M   'P 1'
#
loop_
_entity.id
_entity.type
_entity.pdbx_description
1 polymer ?
#
loop_
_entity_poly.entity_id
_entity_poly.type
_entity_poly.pdbx_seq_one_letter_code
_entity_poly.pdbx_strand_id
1 'polypeptide(L)'
;MYAQRRAFDAAPTSNEVMSGVRPSAQHDALLASYLLGLGRGPSAVRNLIVADLDGFLDLGLKRRAADQLVVLRAFLAKFPETRRFGDC
;
A
#
# COMPACT_ATOMS: atom_id res chain seq x y z
N MET A 1 35.02 -30.81 -13.71
CA MET A 1 34.38 -31.18 -12.44
C MET A 1 33.76 -29.93 -11.83
N TYR A 2 32.53 -30.06 -11.34
CA TYR A 2 31.71 -28.98 -10.77
C TYR A 2 32.29 -28.43 -9.46
N ALA A 3 32.17 -27.12 -9.24
CA ALA A 3 31.88 -26.53 -7.93
C ALA A 3 31.36 -25.09 -8.09
N GLN A 4 30.05 -24.98 -8.25
CA GLN A 4 29.28 -23.76 -8.05
C GLN A 4 29.43 -23.29 -6.59
N ARG A 5 29.75 -22.01 -6.35
CA ARG A 5 29.48 -21.35 -5.07
C ARG A 5 28.85 -20.00 -5.31
N ARG A 6 27.56 -19.93 -4.96
CA ARG A 6 26.74 -18.71 -4.89
C ARG A 6 26.99 -17.94 -3.58
N ALA A 7 26.48 -16.71 -3.63
CA ALA A 7 26.18 -15.77 -2.53
C ALA A 7 27.38 -14.89 -2.12
N PHE A 8 27.25 -13.56 -2.07
CA PHE A 8 26.08 -12.78 -1.67
C PHE A 8 25.66 -11.78 -2.76
N ASP A 9 24.51 -12.02 -3.39
CA ASP A 9 23.78 -10.93 -4.01
C ASP A 9 23.36 -9.97 -2.88
N ALA A 10 23.70 -8.69 -3.08
CA ALA A 10 23.41 -7.61 -2.15
C ALA A 10 21.97 -7.70 -1.65
N ALA A 11 21.79 -7.53 -0.34
CA ALA A 11 20.46 -7.40 0.24
C ALA A 11 19.72 -6.30 -0.53
N PRO A 12 18.57 -6.58 -1.16
CA PRO A 12 17.79 -5.55 -1.81
C PRO A 12 17.37 -4.59 -0.70
N THR A 13 17.90 -3.36 -0.73
CA THR A 13 17.36 -2.33 0.14
C THR A 13 15.88 -2.21 -0.22
N SER A 14 15.03 -2.32 0.79
CA SER A 14 13.57 -2.42 0.65
C SER A 14 12.89 -1.21 -0.03
N ASN A 15 13.67 -0.26 -0.55
CA ASN A 15 13.22 0.99 -1.15
C ASN A 15 13.33 1.07 -2.68
N GLU A 16 14.00 0.15 -3.37
CA GLU A 16 14.36 0.37 -4.79
C GLU A 16 13.48 -0.30 -5.85
N VAL A 17 12.43 -1.07 -5.51
CA VAL A 17 11.68 -1.84 -6.56
C VAL A 17 10.15 -1.69 -6.50
N MET A 18 9.59 -0.73 -5.75
CA MET A 18 8.13 -0.53 -5.71
C MET A 18 7.76 0.96 -5.65
N SER A 19 7.82 1.68 -6.77
CA SER A 19 6.85 2.73 -7.12
C SER A 19 7.23 3.40 -8.45
N GLY A 20 7.03 2.68 -9.56
CA GLY A 20 6.89 3.32 -10.88
C GLY A 20 5.50 3.96 -11.07
N VAL A 21 4.57 3.73 -10.13
CA VAL A 21 3.20 4.24 -10.18
C VAL A 21 3.17 5.64 -9.58
N ARG A 22 3.02 6.64 -10.45
CA ARG A 22 2.76 8.02 -10.04
C ARG A 22 1.29 8.21 -9.65
N PRO A 23 0.99 9.06 -8.66
CA PRO A 23 -0.37 9.51 -8.40
C PRO A 23 -1.03 10.00 -9.70
N SER A 24 -2.31 9.70 -9.85
CA SER A 24 -3.09 10.02 -11.05
C SER A 24 -4.54 10.27 -10.65
N ALA A 25 -5.33 10.87 -11.56
CA ALA A 25 -6.74 11.13 -11.31
C ALA A 25 -7.55 9.87 -10.95
N GLN A 26 -7.12 8.68 -11.39
CA GLN A 26 -7.77 7.42 -10.99
C GLN A 26 -7.52 7.11 -9.50
N HIS A 27 -6.30 7.36 -9.00
CA HIS A 27 -6.00 7.20 -7.58
C HIS A 27 -6.77 8.21 -6.73
N ASP A 28 -6.94 9.45 -7.23
CA ASP A 28 -7.73 10.47 -6.53
C ASP A 28 -9.22 10.09 -6.46
N ALA A 29 -9.77 9.57 -7.55
CA ALA A 29 -11.14 9.06 -7.58
C ALA A 29 -11.34 7.85 -6.67
N LEU A 30 -10.39 6.92 -6.64
CA LEU A 30 -10.41 5.77 -5.73
C LEU A 30 -10.28 6.21 -4.27
N LEU A 31 -9.41 7.17 -3.96
CA LEU A 31 -9.34 7.75 -2.63
C LEU A 31 -10.69 8.39 -2.25
N ALA A 32 -11.31 9.16 -3.17
CA ALA A 32 -12.60 9.79 -2.92
C ALA A 32 -13.71 8.78 -2.57
N SER A 33 -13.71 7.59 -3.18
CA SER A 33 -14.69 6.55 -2.84
C SER A 33 -14.52 6.03 -1.41
N TYR A 34 -13.28 5.84 -0.93
CA TYR A 34 -13.02 5.49 0.47
C TYR A 34 -13.45 6.60 1.43
N LEU A 35 -13.27 7.86 1.05
CA LEU A 35 -13.63 9.00 1.92
C LEU A 35 -15.15 9.13 2.14
N LEU A 36 -15.99 8.51 1.32
CA LEU A 36 -17.42 8.40 1.60
C LEU A 36 -17.70 7.63 2.91
N GLY A 37 -16.77 6.77 3.34
CA GLY A 37 -16.84 6.02 4.59
C GLY A 37 -16.39 6.78 5.84
N LEU A 38 -15.98 8.06 5.73
CA LEU A 38 -15.40 8.82 6.85
C LEU A 38 -16.33 8.96 8.07
N GLY A 39 -17.65 8.83 7.90
CA GLY A 39 -18.58 8.80 9.02
C GLY A 39 -18.32 7.66 10.03
N ARG A 40 -17.56 6.63 9.64
CA ARG A 40 -17.11 5.52 10.50
C ARG A 40 -15.78 5.79 11.21
N GLY A 41 -15.17 6.95 10.95
CA GLY A 41 -13.88 7.35 11.49
C GLY A 41 -12.69 7.05 10.56
N PRO A 42 -11.64 7.88 10.56
CA PRO A 42 -10.45 7.70 9.71
C PRO A 42 -9.76 6.34 9.89
N SER A 43 -9.69 5.80 11.11
CA SER A 43 -9.09 4.49 11.37
C SER A 43 -9.85 3.34 10.70
N ALA A 44 -11.19 3.41 10.68
CA ALA A 44 -12.01 2.40 10.01
C ALA A 44 -11.80 2.43 8.48
N VAL A 45 -11.70 3.63 7.89
CA VAL A 45 -11.41 3.80 6.47
C VAL A 45 -10.02 3.30 6.13
N ARG A 46 -9.01 3.62 6.95
CA ARG A 46 -7.65 3.08 6.80
C ARG A 46 -7.65 1.55 6.79
N ASN A 47 -8.33 0.93 7.75
CA ASN A 47 -8.38 -0.54 7.86
C ASN A 47 -9.02 -1.17 6.64
N LEU A 48 -10.06 -0.53 6.06
CA LEU A 48 -10.66 -0.99 4.82
C LEU A 48 -9.67 -0.93 3.63
N ILE A 49 -8.93 0.19 3.49
CA ILE A 49 -7.91 0.35 2.45
C ILE A 49 -6.82 -0.73 2.57
N VAL A 50 -6.39 -1.04 3.80
CA VAL A 50 -5.39 -2.08 4.08
C VAL A 50 -5.94 -3.47 3.78
N ALA A 51 -7.19 -3.77 4.17
CA ALA A 51 -7.81 -5.05 3.88
C ALA A 51 -7.91 -5.31 2.36
N ASP A 52 -8.26 -4.30 1.57
CA ASP A 52 -8.29 -4.40 0.11
C ASP A 52 -6.87 -4.60 -0.48
N LEU A 53 -5.87 -3.93 0.09
CA LEU A 53 -4.47 -4.12 -0.30
C LEU A 53 -4.03 -5.57 -0.07
N ASP A 54 -4.27 -6.10 1.11
CA ASP A 54 -3.95 -7.48 1.49
C ASP A 54 -4.69 -8.46 0.57
N GLY A 55 -5.98 -8.24 0.32
CA GLY A 55 -6.76 -9.03 -0.63
C GLY A 55 -6.19 -9.02 -2.05
N PHE A 56 -5.70 -7.89 -2.55
CA PHE A 56 -5.03 -7.84 -3.86
C PHE A 56 -3.68 -8.59 -3.87
N LEU A 57 -2.94 -8.57 -2.77
CA LEU A 57 -1.69 -9.32 -2.64
C LEU A 57 -1.95 -10.83 -2.62
N ASP A 58 -2.92 -11.28 -1.84
CA ASP A 58 -3.32 -12.68 -1.72
C ASP A 58 -3.79 -13.26 -3.07
N LEU A 59 -4.50 -12.45 -3.86
CA LEU A 59 -4.94 -12.81 -5.21
C LEU A 59 -3.84 -12.67 -6.28
N GLY A 60 -2.63 -12.23 -5.92
CA GLY A 60 -1.52 -12.02 -6.85
C GLY A 60 -1.72 -10.85 -7.83
N LEU A 61 -2.67 -9.95 -7.57
CA LEU A 61 -3.04 -8.81 -8.42
C LEU A 61 -2.07 -7.63 -8.21
N LYS A 62 -0.80 -7.83 -8.56
CA LYS A 62 0.31 -6.91 -8.27
C LYS A 62 0.08 -5.45 -8.69
N ARG A 63 -0.54 -5.22 -9.86
CA ARG A 63 -0.86 -3.86 -10.32
C ARG A 63 -1.89 -3.17 -9.42
N ARG A 64 -2.97 -3.88 -9.07
CA ARG A 64 -4.00 -3.34 -8.16
C ARG A 64 -3.45 -3.10 -6.76
N ALA A 65 -2.59 -3.99 -6.26
CA ALA A 65 -1.91 -3.77 -4.99
C ALA A 65 -1.00 -2.52 -5.02
N ALA A 66 -0.31 -2.28 -6.14
CA ALA A 66 0.51 -1.07 -6.30
C ALA A 66 -0.35 0.20 -6.33
N ASP A 67 -1.46 0.21 -7.08
CA ASP A 67 -2.41 1.33 -7.12
C ASP A 67 -3.01 1.59 -5.72
N GLN A 68 -3.37 0.52 -5.01
CA GLN A 68 -3.90 0.59 -3.64
C GLN A 68 -2.88 1.16 -2.65
N LEU A 69 -1.59 0.84 -2.81
CA LEU A 69 -0.53 1.41 -1.99
C LEU A 69 -0.37 2.93 -2.21
N VAL A 70 -0.55 3.42 -3.44
CA VAL A 70 -0.58 4.86 -3.72
C VAL A 70 -1.75 5.54 -3.00
N VAL A 71 -2.94 4.93 -3.03
CA VAL A 71 -4.13 5.42 -2.32
C VAL A 71 -3.90 5.43 -0.81
N LEU A 72 -3.33 4.36 -0.23
CA LEU A 72 -3.03 4.30 1.20
C LEU A 72 -2.06 5.42 1.62
N ARG A 73 -1.00 5.66 0.85
CA ARG A 73 -0.05 6.76 1.11
C ARG A 73 -0.75 8.12 1.08
N ALA A 74 -1.62 8.36 0.09
CA ALA A 74 -2.38 9.59 -0.02
C ALA A 74 -3.37 9.78 1.14
N PHE A 75 -4.04 8.71 1.57
CA PHE A 75 -4.92 8.72 2.74
C PHE A 75 -4.14 9.07 4.02
N LEU A 76 -3.02 8.39 4.29
CA LEU A 76 -2.18 8.64 5.47
C LEU A 76 -1.51 10.02 5.46
N ALA A 77 -1.39 10.67 4.31
CA ALA A 77 -0.95 12.07 4.22
C ALA A 77 -2.05 13.04 4.66
N LYS A 78 -3.33 12.71 4.41
CA LYS A 78 -4.50 13.52 4.81
C LYS A 78 -4.89 13.31 6.28
N PHE A 79 -4.73 12.10 6.81
CA PHE A 79 -5.13 11.71 8.18
C PHE A 79 -3.94 11.16 8.97
N PRO A 80 -2.97 12.00 9.36
CA PRO A 80 -1.73 11.56 10.00
C PRO A 80 -1.95 10.84 11.34
N GLU A 81 -3.05 11.13 12.05
CA GLU A 81 -3.46 10.47 13.29
C GLU A 81 -3.66 8.96 13.12
N THR A 82 -4.04 8.52 11.92
CA THR A 82 -4.27 7.10 11.62
C THR A 82 -2.99 6.29 11.40
N ARG A 83 -1.82 6.95 11.37
CA ARG A 83 -0.52 6.27 11.26
C ARG A 83 -0.13 5.54 12.53
N ARG A 84 -0.68 5.93 13.68
CA ARG A 84 -0.42 5.28 14.96
C ARG A 84 -1.31 4.05 15.06
N PHE A 85 -0.68 2.89 15.18
CA PHE A 85 -1.36 1.70 15.67
C PHE A 85 -1.42 1.82 17.19
N GLY A 86 -2.61 1.71 17.80
CA GLY A 86 -2.67 1.44 19.24
C GLY A 86 -3.78 2.09 20.06
N ASP A 87 -4.63 2.96 19.53
CA ASP A 87 -5.65 3.60 20.39
C ASP A 87 -7.07 3.16 20.01
N CYS A 88 -7.66 2.43 20.97
CA CYS A 88 -9.00 1.86 21.12
C CYS A 88 -9.19 0.41 20.61
#